data_AF-V9EME9-F1
#
_entry.id   AF-V9EME9-F1
#
_cell.length_a   1.000
_cell.length_b   1.000
_cell.length_c   1.000
_cell.angle_alpha   90.00
_cell.angle_beta   90.00
_cell.angle_gamma   90.00
#
_symmetry.space_group_name_H-M   'P 1'
#
loop_
_entity.id
_entity.type
_entity.pdbx_description
1 polymer ?
#
loop_
_entity_poly.entity_id
_entity_poly.type
_entity_poly.pdbx_seq_one_letter_code
_entity_poly.pdbx_strand_id
1 'polypeptide(L)'
;MIELKIPKEQIVDAMKSGNLDVLTVIPAEEVLDKGLRYVRSIIDETETKTKRTAFWKYFVRTWTKRFDMSLWNVSQMRRNNVSMTNRTNNPLEKYNRDFAARIGAPHPRILVFIEAAKKEAHSYVKLLNDIKHGRQSAPAHARSVNVEVPGEYTAFE
;
A
#
# COMPACT_ATOMS: atom_id res chain seq x y z
N MET A 1 -0.40 -15.67 -4.12
CA MET A 1 -1.75 -16.19 -3.80
C MET A 1 -2.53 -16.55 -5.05
N ILE A 2 -2.60 -15.65 -6.05
CA ILE A 2 -3.26 -15.93 -7.35
C ILE A 2 -2.61 -17.12 -8.07
N GLU A 3 -1.27 -17.14 -8.19
CA GLU A 3 -0.53 -18.26 -8.80
C GLU A 3 -0.75 -19.60 -8.08
N LEU A 4 -1.03 -19.56 -6.78
CA LEU A 4 -1.35 -20.74 -5.97
C LEU A 4 -2.80 -21.21 -6.17
N LYS A 5 -3.58 -20.55 -7.05
CA LYS A 5 -4.99 -20.82 -7.31
C LYS A 5 -5.84 -20.82 -6.03
N ILE A 6 -5.56 -19.88 -5.12
CA ILE A 6 -6.45 -19.60 -3.98
C ILE A 6 -7.69 -18.87 -4.53
N PRO A 7 -8.92 -19.24 -4.13
CA PRO A 7 -10.13 -18.57 -4.59
C PRO A 7 -10.08 -17.06 -4.37
N LYS A 8 -10.57 -16.27 -5.34
CA LYS A 8 -10.50 -14.81 -5.30
C LYS A 8 -11.18 -14.24 -4.05
N GLU A 9 -12.31 -14.82 -3.64
CA GLU A 9 -13.05 -14.43 -2.44
C GLU A 9 -12.21 -14.61 -1.17
N GLN A 10 -11.51 -15.75 -1.03
CA GLN A 10 -10.59 -16.00 0.09
C GLN A 10 -9.35 -15.08 0.05
N ILE A 11 -8.91 -14.64 -1.14
CA ILE A 11 -7.85 -13.64 -1.26
C ILE A 11 -8.37 -12.28 -0.79
N VAL A 12 -9.54 -11.85 -1.28
CA VAL A 12 -10.16 -10.58 -0.89
C VAL A 12 -10.38 -10.53 0.61
N ASP A 13 -10.89 -11.60 1.19
CA ASP A 13 -11.10 -11.71 2.64
C ASP A 13 -9.78 -11.61 3.42
N ALA A 14 -8.76 -12.38 3.04
CA ALA A 14 -7.43 -12.29 3.67
C ALA A 14 -6.76 -10.91 3.53
N MET A 15 -7.12 -10.14 2.51
CA MET A 15 -6.59 -8.79 2.23
C MET A 15 -7.43 -7.66 2.86
N LYS A 16 -8.53 -7.97 3.56
CA LYS A 16 -9.27 -6.97 4.35
C LYS A 16 -8.36 -6.39 5.43
N SER A 17 -8.65 -5.15 5.83
CA SER A 17 -7.92 -4.52 6.93
C SER A 17 -8.20 -5.25 8.24
N GLY A 18 -7.16 -5.43 9.04
CA GLY A 18 -7.21 -6.24 10.27
C GLY A 18 -6.82 -7.71 10.06
N ASN A 19 -6.48 -8.12 8.83
CA ASN A 19 -6.06 -9.49 8.52
C ASN A 19 -4.54 -9.57 8.26
N LEU A 20 -4.12 -9.77 7.00
CA LEU A 20 -2.69 -9.88 6.66
C LEU A 20 -1.88 -8.63 7.00
N ASP A 21 -2.51 -7.44 6.98
CA ASP A 21 -1.86 -6.17 7.28
C ASP A 21 -1.43 -6.04 8.75
N VAL A 22 -1.99 -6.86 9.66
CA VAL A 22 -1.57 -6.90 11.07
C VAL A 22 -0.08 -7.25 11.22
N LEU A 23 0.44 -8.14 10.36
CA LEU A 23 1.87 -8.51 10.37
C LEU A 23 2.79 -7.31 10.10
N THR A 24 2.28 -6.25 9.49
CA THR A 24 3.06 -5.03 9.20
C THR A 24 3.15 -4.10 10.41
N VAL A 25 2.27 -4.22 11.40
CA VAL A 25 2.17 -3.24 12.51
C VAL A 25 2.56 -3.81 13.86
N ILE A 26 2.51 -5.13 14.03
CA ILE A 26 2.97 -5.80 15.24
C ILE A 26 4.50 -5.73 15.38
N PRO A 27 5.05 -5.85 16.60
CA PRO A 27 6.49 -5.94 16.84
C PRO A 27 7.13 -7.00 15.94
N ALA A 28 8.25 -6.67 15.28
CA ALA A 28 8.86 -7.57 14.30
C ALA A 28 9.34 -8.90 14.90
N GLU A 29 9.77 -8.87 16.16
CA GLU A 29 10.13 -10.03 16.96
C GLU A 29 8.96 -11.00 17.17
N GLU A 30 7.72 -10.50 17.18
CA GLU A 30 6.52 -11.31 17.36
C GLU A 30 5.95 -11.83 16.02
N VAL A 31 6.39 -11.30 14.88
CA VAL A 31 5.85 -11.65 13.55
C VAL A 31 5.91 -13.15 13.30
N LEU A 32 7.05 -13.78 13.53
CA LEU A 32 7.27 -15.19 13.18
C LEU A 32 6.59 -16.20 14.12
N ASP A 33 6.19 -15.75 15.31
CA ASP A 33 5.57 -16.59 16.32
C ASP A 33 4.09 -16.20 16.51
N LYS A 34 3.77 -15.40 17.54
CA LYS A 34 2.42 -14.92 17.84
C LYS A 34 1.72 -14.29 16.64
N GLY A 35 2.45 -13.50 15.83
CA GLY A 35 1.94 -12.83 14.62
C GLY A 35 1.35 -13.78 13.60
N LEU A 36 2.13 -14.75 13.13
CA LEU A 36 1.66 -15.75 12.19
C LEU A 36 0.55 -16.62 12.78
N ARG A 37 0.61 -16.97 14.07
CA ARG A 37 -0.46 -17.75 14.72
C ARG A 37 -1.80 -17.00 14.71
N TYR A 38 -1.79 -15.73 15.12
CA TYR A 38 -2.98 -14.88 15.13
C TYR A 38 -3.57 -14.69 13.73
N VAL A 39 -2.74 -14.33 12.75
CA VAL A 39 -3.26 -14.07 11.39
C VAL A 39 -3.80 -15.35 10.75
N ARG A 40 -3.26 -16.51 11.11
CA ARG A 40 -3.79 -17.81 10.66
C ARG A 40 -5.04 -18.26 11.42
N SER A 41 -5.34 -17.71 12.59
CA SER A 41 -6.61 -17.99 13.29
C SER A 41 -7.77 -17.14 12.77
N ILE A 42 -7.49 -15.96 12.21
CA ILE A 42 -8.53 -15.07 11.66
C ILE A 42 -8.82 -15.32 10.17
N ILE A 43 -7.85 -15.84 9.42
CA ILE A 43 -8.03 -16.17 8.00
C ILE A 43 -8.48 -17.63 7.90
N ASP A 44 -9.60 -17.87 7.22
CA ASP A 44 -10.03 -19.25 6.92
C ASP A 44 -9.04 -19.95 5.98
N GLU A 45 -8.48 -21.06 6.45
CA GLU A 45 -7.54 -21.93 5.72
C GLU A 45 -8.11 -23.32 5.43
N THR A 46 -9.34 -23.63 5.85
CA THR A 46 -9.88 -25.01 5.86
C THR A 46 -9.89 -25.66 4.48
N GLU A 47 -10.43 -24.97 3.47
CA GLU A 47 -10.54 -25.49 2.10
C GLU A 47 -9.23 -25.41 1.28
N THR A 48 -8.24 -24.65 1.76
CA THR A 48 -7.01 -24.35 0.99
C THR A 48 -5.72 -24.59 1.78
N LYS A 49 -5.74 -25.46 2.79
CA LYS A 49 -4.63 -25.70 3.73
C LYS A 49 -3.26 -25.89 3.07
N THR A 50 -3.15 -26.70 2.01
CA THR A 50 -1.88 -26.93 1.30
C THR A 50 -1.39 -25.68 0.58
N LYS A 51 -2.29 -24.95 -0.10
CA LYS A 51 -1.99 -23.70 -0.80
C LYS A 51 -1.60 -22.59 0.17
N ARG A 52 -2.31 -22.49 1.31
CA ARG A 52 -2.00 -21.57 2.41
C ARG A 52 -0.65 -21.88 3.03
N THR A 53 -0.34 -23.15 3.26
CA THR A 53 1.00 -23.58 3.73
C THR A 53 2.10 -23.15 2.75
N ALA A 54 1.88 -23.32 1.44
CA ALA A 54 2.82 -22.85 0.42
C ALA A 54 2.97 -21.31 0.44
N PHE A 55 1.87 -20.58 0.60
CA PHE A 55 1.89 -19.13 0.76
C PHE A 55 2.69 -18.70 2.00
N TRP A 56 2.49 -19.31 3.16
CA TRP A 56 3.22 -18.95 4.38
C TRP A 56 4.71 -19.26 4.29
N LYS A 57 5.08 -20.40 3.70
CA LYS A 57 6.49 -20.71 3.39
C LYS A 57 7.11 -19.65 2.48
N TYR A 58 6.38 -19.23 1.44
CA TYR A 58 6.80 -18.13 0.58
C TYR A 58 6.91 -16.81 1.33
N PHE A 59 5.92 -16.48 2.17
CA PHE A 59 5.86 -15.25 2.94
C PHE A 59 7.08 -15.12 3.84
N VAL A 60 7.35 -16.13 4.68
CA VAL A 60 8.52 -16.14 5.58
C VAL A 60 9.81 -16.02 4.78
N ARG A 61 9.97 -16.84 3.72
CA ARG A 61 11.19 -16.78 2.89
C ARG A 61 11.40 -15.39 2.27
N THR A 62 10.35 -14.71 1.87
CA THR A 62 10.44 -13.44 1.15
C THR A 62 10.54 -12.26 2.11
N TRP A 63 9.62 -12.17 3.06
CA TRP A 63 9.44 -10.99 3.90
C TRP A 63 10.22 -11.02 5.21
N THR A 64 10.84 -12.15 5.58
CA THR A 64 11.72 -12.18 6.76
C THR A 64 13.15 -12.59 6.46
N LYS A 65 13.42 -13.28 5.34
CA LYS A 65 14.77 -13.69 4.95
C LYS A 65 15.36 -12.88 3.79
N ARG A 66 14.56 -12.60 2.76
CA ARG A 66 15.03 -11.85 1.57
C ARG A 66 14.97 -10.34 1.79
N PHE A 67 13.87 -9.87 2.37
CA PHE A 67 13.69 -8.47 2.73
C PHE A 67 13.78 -8.33 4.25
N ASP A 68 14.58 -7.38 4.69
CA ASP A 68 14.71 -7.04 6.11
C ASP A 68 13.39 -6.43 6.61
N MET A 69 13.00 -6.77 7.85
CA MET A 69 11.72 -6.31 8.42
C MET A 69 11.68 -4.79 8.62
N SER A 70 12.83 -4.11 8.75
CA SER A 70 12.89 -2.64 8.78
C SER A 70 12.38 -1.98 7.49
N LEU A 71 12.35 -2.70 6.37
CA LEU A 71 11.91 -2.19 5.07
C LEU A 71 10.39 -2.21 4.86
N TRP A 72 9.64 -2.95 5.68
CA TRP A 72 8.19 -3.10 5.47
C TRP A 72 7.36 -3.12 6.75
N ASN A 73 7.93 -3.46 7.90
CA ASN A 73 7.22 -3.48 9.17
C ASN A 73 7.21 -2.06 9.79
N VAL A 74 6.00 -1.53 9.93
CA VAL A 74 5.70 -0.22 10.49
C VAL A 74 6.18 -0.08 11.94
N SER A 75 6.11 -1.14 12.76
CA SER A 75 6.62 -1.07 14.14
C SER A 75 8.13 -0.82 14.16
N GLN A 76 8.89 -1.45 13.26
CA GLN A 76 10.33 -1.24 13.11
C GLN A 76 10.64 0.12 12.50
N MET A 77 9.88 0.54 11.50
CA MET A 77 10.02 1.90 10.94
C MET A 77 9.81 2.98 12.00
N ARG A 78 8.84 2.81 12.89
CA ARG A 78 8.62 3.72 14.04
C ARG A 78 9.79 3.70 15.01
N ARG A 79 10.27 2.52 15.39
CA ARG A 79 11.45 2.37 16.27
C ARG A 79 12.69 3.03 15.68
N ASN A 80 12.83 2.99 14.35
CA ASN A 80 13.94 3.59 13.61
C ASN A 80 13.71 5.06 13.23
N ASN A 81 12.65 5.70 13.72
CA ASN A 81 12.28 7.09 13.41
C ASN A 81 12.16 7.40 11.91
N VAL A 82 11.71 6.42 11.11
CA VAL A 82 11.47 6.62 9.68
C VAL A 82 10.22 7.48 9.51
N SER A 83 10.35 8.58 8.76
CA SER A 83 9.22 9.46 8.42
C SER A 83 8.19 8.70 7.58
N MET A 84 7.10 8.27 8.20
CA MET A 84 6.00 7.59 7.50
C MET A 84 5.16 8.61 6.73
N THR A 85 5.11 8.49 5.41
CA THR A 85 4.13 9.18 4.57
C THR A 85 2.96 8.24 4.26
N ASN A 86 1.76 8.79 4.08
CA ASN A 86 0.61 7.99 3.65
C ASN A 86 0.96 7.20 2.37
N ARG A 87 0.32 6.03 2.19
CA ARG A 87 0.46 5.21 0.98
C ARG A 87 0.47 6.14 -0.22
N THR A 88 1.54 6.09 -1.00
CA THR A 88 1.61 6.81 -2.25
C THR A 88 0.48 6.25 -3.09
N ASN A 89 -0.64 6.96 -3.15
CA ASN A 89 -1.62 6.78 -4.20
C ASN A 89 -0.78 6.96 -5.47
N ASN A 90 -0.51 5.87 -6.19
CA ASN A 90 0.58 5.78 -7.16
C ASN A 90 0.56 7.08 -7.99
N PRO A 91 1.58 7.95 -7.84
CA PRO A 91 1.48 9.31 -8.34
C PRO A 91 1.32 9.30 -9.85
N LEU A 92 1.87 8.26 -10.50
CA LEU A 92 1.71 7.99 -11.92
C LEU A 92 0.29 7.53 -12.26
N GLU A 93 -0.34 6.71 -11.43
CA GLU A 93 -1.73 6.26 -11.63
C GLU A 93 -2.72 7.41 -11.45
N LYS A 94 -2.55 8.22 -10.39
CA LYS A 94 -3.36 9.43 -10.19
C LYS A 94 -3.15 10.41 -11.34
N TYR A 95 -1.90 10.67 -11.73
CA TYR A 95 -1.59 11.52 -12.88
C TYR A 95 -2.27 11.01 -14.16
N ASN A 96 -2.11 9.72 -14.48
CA ASN A 96 -2.71 9.13 -15.68
C ASN A 96 -4.24 9.27 -15.68
N ARG A 97 -4.88 9.08 -14.52
CA ARG A 97 -6.33 9.19 -14.37
C ARG A 97 -6.82 10.65 -14.48
N ASP A 98 -6.14 11.59 -13.83
CA ASP A 98 -6.45 13.02 -13.88
C ASP A 98 -6.21 13.58 -15.30
N PHE A 99 -5.13 13.15 -15.96
CA PHE A 99 -4.81 13.52 -17.34
C PHE A 99 -5.81 12.93 -18.34
N ALA A 100 -6.18 11.65 -18.18
CA ALA A 100 -7.22 11.02 -19.00
C ALA A 100 -8.57 11.74 -18.87
N ALA A 101 -8.95 12.16 -17.66
CA ALA A 101 -10.16 12.94 -17.43
C ALA A 101 -10.14 14.31 -18.15
N ARG A 102 -8.96 14.96 -18.23
CA ARG A 102 -8.78 16.22 -18.97
C ARG A 102 -8.88 16.05 -20.49
N ILE A 103 -8.42 14.91 -21.01
CA ILE A 103 -8.53 14.57 -22.43
C ILE A 103 -9.99 14.23 -22.81
N GLY A 104 -10.71 13.55 -21.91
CA GLY A 104 -12.14 13.23 -22.09
C GLY A 104 -12.45 12.14 -23.13
N ALA A 105 -11.44 11.54 -23.76
CA ALA A 105 -11.58 10.50 -24.77
C ALA A 105 -10.60 9.35 -24.53
N PRO A 106 -11.03 8.07 -24.58
CA PRO A 106 -10.13 6.92 -24.43
C PRO A 106 -9.02 6.83 -25.49
N HIS A 107 -9.28 7.35 -26.70
CA HIS A 107 -8.37 7.34 -27.83
C HIS A 107 -8.36 8.71 -28.53
N PRO A 108 -7.69 9.72 -27.94
CA PRO A 108 -7.66 11.05 -28.51
C PRO A 108 -6.86 11.07 -29.82
N ARG A 109 -7.23 11.98 -30.72
CA ARG A 109 -6.35 12.33 -31.85
C ARG A 109 -5.07 12.97 -31.31
N ILE A 110 -3.96 12.81 -32.03
CA ILE A 110 -2.64 13.30 -31.60
C ILE A 110 -2.64 14.80 -31.26
N LEU A 111 -3.39 15.62 -32.01
CA LEU A 111 -3.50 17.06 -31.75
C LEU A 111 -4.19 17.36 -30.41
N VAL A 112 -5.27 16.65 -30.08
CA VAL A 112 -5.99 16.79 -28.81
C VAL A 112 -5.10 16.39 -27.64
N PHE A 113 -4.34 15.30 -27.80
CA PHE A 113 -3.37 14.86 -26.80
C PHE A 113 -2.28 15.92 -26.57
N ILE A 114 -1.68 16.44 -27.65
CA ILE A 114 -0.61 17.45 -27.57
C ILE A 114 -1.12 18.73 -26.90
N GLU A 115 -2.33 19.17 -27.23
CA GLU A 115 -2.93 20.35 -26.63
C GLU A 115 -3.15 20.18 -25.12
N ALA A 116 -3.70 19.04 -24.70
CA ALA A 116 -3.86 18.71 -23.29
C ALA A 116 -2.52 18.67 -22.55
N ALA A 117 -1.49 18.03 -23.14
CA ALA A 117 -0.16 17.95 -22.56
C ALA A 117 0.51 19.33 -22.41
N LYS A 118 0.37 20.21 -23.41
CA LYS A 118 0.87 21.59 -23.32
C LYS A 118 0.19 22.37 -22.20
N LYS A 119 -1.14 22.24 -22.07
CA LYS A 119 -1.92 22.90 -21.03
C LYS A 119 -1.56 22.39 -19.63
N GLU A 120 -1.34 21.08 -19.49
CA GLU A 120 -0.83 20.42 -18.28
C GLU A 120 0.52 21.01 -17.87
N ALA A 121 1.49 21.02 -18.79
CA ALA A 121 2.84 21.51 -18.53
C ALA A 121 2.83 23.00 -18.13
N HIS A 122 2.07 23.83 -18.85
CA HIS A 122 1.92 25.24 -18.52
C HIS A 122 1.33 25.45 -17.12
N SER A 123 0.30 24.67 -16.76
CA SER A 123 -0.32 24.74 -15.44
C SER A 123 0.65 24.36 -14.32
N TYR A 124 1.48 23.33 -14.52
CA TYR A 124 2.51 22.94 -13.55
C TYR A 124 3.60 24.00 -13.37
N VAL A 125 4.12 24.57 -14.47
CA VAL A 125 5.11 25.66 -14.39
C VAL A 125 4.55 26.87 -13.67
N LYS A 126 3.28 27.22 -13.95
CA LYS A 126 2.58 28.30 -13.25
C LYS A 126 2.44 28.01 -11.77
N LEU A 127 1.98 26.82 -11.39
CA LEU A 127 1.85 26.38 -10.00
C LEU A 127 3.18 26.52 -9.24
N LEU A 128 4.28 26.01 -9.82
CA LEU A 128 5.61 26.10 -9.20
C LEU A 128 6.08 27.54 -9.02
N ASN A 129 5.85 28.39 -10.03
CA ASN A 129 6.14 29.81 -9.92
C ASN A 129 5.28 30.49 -8.85
N ASP A 130 3.98 30.19 -8.80
CA ASP A 130 3.07 30.77 -7.81
C ASP A 130 3.46 30.35 -6.38
N ILE A 131 3.88 29.10 -6.17
CA ILE A 131 4.45 28.63 -4.90
C ILE A 131 5.75 29.38 -4.57
N LYS A 132 6.68 29.48 -5.52
CA LYS A 132 7.98 30.15 -5.32
C LYS A 132 7.83 31.62 -4.92
N HIS A 133 6.81 32.31 -5.43
CA HIS A 133 6.54 33.72 -5.14
C HIS A 133 5.50 33.91 -4.01
N GLY A 134 5.10 32.85 -3.31
CA GLY A 134 4.14 32.93 -2.20
C GLY A 134 2.71 33.28 -2.60
N ARG A 135 2.37 33.23 -3.89
CA ARG A 135 1.00 33.45 -4.40
C ARG A 135 0.08 32.25 -4.16
N GLN A 136 0.67 31.06 -3.98
CA GLN A 136 -0.04 29.83 -3.68
C GLN A 136 0.75 28.98 -2.68
N SER A 137 0.07 28.20 -1.85
CA SER A 137 0.72 27.21 -0.98
C SER A 137 0.91 25.87 -1.70
N ALA A 138 1.95 25.12 -1.33
CA ALA A 138 2.13 23.77 -1.84
C ALA A 138 0.92 22.87 -1.48
N PRO A 139 0.53 21.93 -2.36
CA PRO A 139 -0.55 21.00 -2.06
C PRO A 139 -0.28 20.24 -0.76
N ALA A 140 -1.25 20.24 0.15
CA ALA A 140 -1.14 19.48 1.40
C ALA A 140 -1.28 17.99 1.11
N HIS A 141 -0.30 17.20 1.53
CA HIS A 141 -0.45 15.75 1.57
C HIS A 141 -1.39 15.36 2.71
N ALA A 142 -2.24 14.36 2.49
CA ALA A 142 -3.03 13.78 3.56
C ALA A 142 -2.09 13.31 4.68
N ARG A 143 -2.46 13.59 5.93
CA ARG A 143 -1.70 13.11 7.09
C ARG A 143 -1.54 11.59 6.99
N SER A 144 -0.37 11.10 7.38
CA SER A 144 -0.15 9.67 7.55
C SER A 144 -1.17 9.13 8.55
N VAL A 145 -1.84 8.03 8.20
CA VAL A 145 -2.73 7.34 9.13
C VAL A 145 -1.86 6.69 10.21
N ASN A 146 -2.17 6.97 11.48
CA ASN A 146 -1.56 6.23 12.57
C ASN A 146 -2.22 4.85 12.62
N VAL A 147 -1.48 3.81 12.25
CA VAL A 147 -1.95 2.43 12.33
C VAL A 147 -1.53 1.86 13.68
N GLU A 148 -2.50 1.46 14.50
CA GLU A 148 -2.24 0.87 15.81
C GLU A 148 -2.27 -0.67 15.73
N VAL A 149 -1.66 -1.31 16.71
CA VAL A 149 -1.74 -2.76 16.86
C VAL A 149 -3.17 -3.10 17.30
N PRO A 150 -3.88 -4.03 16.62
CA PRO A 150 -5.24 -4.41 17.02
C PRO A 150 -5.30 -4.94 18.45
N GLY A 151 -6.32 -4.53 19.22
CA GLY A 151 -6.52 -5.02 20.59
C GLY A 151 -6.78 -6.54 20.67
N GLU A 152 -7.37 -7.10 19.62
CA GLU A 152 -7.57 -8.56 19.50
C GLU A 152 -6.23 -9.31 19.41
N TYR A 153 -5.22 -8.71 18.78
CA TYR A 153 -3.88 -9.27 18.73
C TYR A 153 -3.19 -9.21 20.10
N THR A 154 -3.33 -8.10 20.82
CA THR A 154 -2.70 -7.99 22.15
C THR A 154 -3.26 -9.02 23.12
N ALA A 155 -4.57 -9.29 23.06
CA ALA A 155 -5.27 -10.31 23.85
C ALA A 155 -5.05 -11.76 23.38
N PHE A 156 -4.43 -11.99 22.22
CA PHE A 156 -4.22 -13.32 21.67
C PHE A 156 -3.03 -14.04 22.35
N GLU A 157 -3.23 -15.27 22.80
CA GLU A 157 -2.21 -16.14 23.42
C GLU A 157 -1.72 -17.26 22.49
#